data_AF-A0A022RE36-F1
#
_entry.id   AF-A0A022RE36-F1
#
_cell.length_a   1.000
_cell.length_b   1.000
_cell.length_c   1.000
_cell.angle_alpha   90.00
_cell.angle_beta   90.00
_cell.angle_gamma   90.00
#
_symmetry.space_group_name_H-M   'P 1'
#
loop_
_entity.id
_entity.type
_entity.pdbx_description
1 polymer ?
#
loop_
_entity_poly.entity_id
_entity_poly.type
_entity_poly.pdbx_seq_one_letter_code
_entity_poly.pdbx_strand_id
1 'polypeptide(L)'
;MRNLTPVAIGGGGMNLVGNNWLHRRGSGVDFSCRSTGSEHDLAAMVSDFLEIGSAGSDSWCSSDCDSGFSDLADRISMYKQPVDQYERDLTMVVKSLILSISETSQIEKPDACINSSCIIYSLVKLLHSSGYDAALCKSKWQVFGKLPGGEHEFIDVIAHENKSGGSERYIIDIDFRSHFQIARAVKSYNVVLSSLPAIYVGTLTKLKQLLQIMAEAAKYSLEQNSMPFPPWRSFSYLEAKWESPCQRFVTLNSAASSSSHQHCIGLLRRLKSFVGSDFKR
;
A
#
# COMPACT_ATOMS: atom_id res chain seq x y z
N MET A 1 -10.22 -53.08 -28.43
CA MET A 1 -9.69 -53.62 -29.71
C MET A 1 -9.66 -52.52 -30.75
N ARG A 2 -8.46 -52.04 -31.09
CA ARG A 2 -7.96 -51.58 -32.42
C ARG A 2 -6.66 -50.78 -32.20
N ASN A 3 -5.59 -51.56 -32.10
CA ASN A 3 -4.22 -51.42 -32.64
C ASN A 3 -3.52 -50.05 -32.74
N LEU A 4 -2.49 -49.93 -31.89
CA LEU A 4 -1.07 -49.51 -32.11
C LEU A 4 -0.54 -49.88 -33.52
N THR A 5 0.44 -49.27 -34.22
CA THR A 5 1.57 -48.30 -34.02
C THR A 5 2.19 -48.10 -35.45
N PRO A 6 3.48 -47.72 -35.67
CA PRO A 6 4.16 -46.42 -35.50
C PRO A 6 4.87 -45.96 -36.79
N VAL A 7 5.45 -44.74 -36.82
CA VAL A 7 6.65 -44.45 -37.65
C VAL A 7 7.66 -43.69 -36.81
N ALA A 8 8.89 -44.21 -36.83
CA ALA A 8 10.08 -43.70 -36.18
C ALA A 8 11.09 -43.19 -37.23
N ILE A 9 12.25 -42.75 -36.72
CA ILE A 9 13.53 -42.44 -37.38
C ILE A 9 13.64 -40.97 -37.78
N GLY A 10 14.61 -40.18 -37.32
CA GLY A 10 15.82 -40.36 -36.49
C GLY A 10 16.34 -38.93 -36.20
N GLY A 11 17.30 -38.64 -35.32
CA GLY A 11 18.36 -39.41 -34.71
C GLY A 11 19.56 -38.46 -34.59
N GLY A 12 20.08 -38.26 -33.38
CA GLY A 12 21.35 -37.59 -33.08
C GLY A 12 21.34 -36.07 -33.22
N GLY A 13 22.01 -35.28 -32.40
CA GLY A 13 23.01 -35.55 -31.39
C GLY A 13 23.61 -34.19 -31.00
N MET A 14 23.74 -34.00 -29.69
CA MET A 14 24.44 -32.90 -29.01
C MET A 14 25.86 -32.62 -29.56
N ASN A 15 26.27 -31.34 -29.64
CA ASN A 15 27.40 -30.77 -28.88
C ASN A 15 27.86 -29.38 -29.36
N LEU A 16 27.95 -28.47 -28.37
CA LEU A 16 29.06 -27.57 -28.03
C LEU A 16 29.75 -26.66 -29.08
N VAL A 17 29.77 -25.37 -28.71
CA VAL A 17 30.86 -24.39 -28.83
C VAL A 17 31.19 -23.86 -30.23
N GLY A 18 31.19 -22.53 -30.37
CA GLY A 18 31.88 -21.88 -31.48
C GLY A 18 31.47 -20.43 -31.71
N ASN A 19 32.00 -19.53 -30.89
CA ASN A 19 32.05 -18.10 -31.20
C ASN A 19 32.89 -17.90 -32.48
N ASN A 20 32.41 -17.16 -33.48
CA ASN A 20 33.23 -16.11 -34.10
C ASN A 20 32.42 -15.20 -35.03
N TRP A 21 32.40 -13.91 -34.70
CA TRP A 21 32.06 -12.83 -35.63
C TRP A 21 33.38 -12.22 -36.13
N LEU A 22 33.65 -12.38 -37.42
CA LEU A 22 34.65 -11.65 -38.22
C LEU A 22 33.90 -11.26 -39.50
N HIS A 23 33.99 -10.10 -40.13
CA HIS A 23 34.97 -9.02 -40.16
C HIS A 23 34.24 -7.81 -40.79
N ARG A 24 34.47 -6.58 -40.31
CA ARG A 24 34.73 -5.47 -41.23
C ARG A 24 35.64 -4.43 -40.57
N ARG A 25 36.73 -4.19 -41.28
CA ARG A 25 37.89 -3.34 -41.02
C ARG A 25 37.57 -1.89 -41.45
N GLY A 26 38.13 -0.92 -40.75
CA GLY A 26 38.20 0.48 -41.19
C GLY A 26 38.78 1.43 -40.14
N SER A 27 40.11 1.54 -40.14
CA SER A 27 41.01 2.66 -39.77
C SER A 27 40.50 3.75 -38.79
N GLY A 28 41.16 4.13 -37.70
CA GLY A 28 42.59 4.12 -37.38
C GLY A 28 43.04 5.54 -37.04
N VAL A 29 43.14 5.87 -35.75
CA VAL A 29 44.05 6.91 -35.23
C VAL A 29 44.37 6.58 -33.76
N ASP A 30 45.63 6.27 -33.51
CA ASP A 30 46.21 6.10 -32.17
C ASP A 30 46.54 7.47 -31.57
N PHE A 31 46.09 7.72 -30.34
CA PHE A 31 46.78 8.59 -29.39
C PHE A 31 46.57 8.04 -27.98
N SER A 32 47.64 7.49 -27.40
CA SER A 32 47.74 7.18 -25.98
C SER A 32 48.07 8.46 -25.22
N CYS A 33 47.24 8.84 -24.24
CA CYS A 33 47.68 9.72 -23.15
C CYS A 33 46.90 9.45 -21.85
N ARG A 34 47.70 9.12 -20.83
CA ARG A 34 47.49 9.06 -19.39
C ARG A 34 46.18 9.67 -18.84
N SER A 35 45.48 8.89 -18.03
CA SER A 35 44.51 9.37 -17.05
C SER A 35 45.20 10.23 -15.99
N THR A 36 44.91 11.52 -16.01
CA THR A 36 45.07 12.46 -14.88
C THR A 36 43.76 13.24 -14.76
N GLY A 37 43.26 13.35 -13.54
CA GLY A 37 41.87 13.65 -13.22
C GLY A 37 41.35 15.03 -13.62
N SER A 38 40.03 15.15 -13.58
CA SER A 38 39.30 16.39 -13.76
C SER A 38 38.38 16.67 -12.58
N GLU A 39 38.98 16.88 -11.40
CA GLU A 39 38.37 17.65 -10.31
C GLU A 39 37.94 19.07 -10.76
N HIS A 40 38.45 19.53 -11.92
CA HIS A 40 38.06 20.77 -12.59
C HIS A 40 36.72 20.71 -13.33
N ASP A 41 36.15 19.53 -13.60
CA ASP A 41 34.88 19.41 -14.33
C ASP A 41 33.67 19.63 -13.42
N LEU A 42 33.81 19.26 -12.14
CA LEU A 42 32.80 19.55 -11.11
C LEU A 42 32.76 21.03 -10.73
N ALA A 43 33.93 21.68 -10.69
CA ALA A 43 34.02 23.11 -10.36
C ALA A 43 33.33 23.99 -11.40
N ALA A 44 33.47 23.66 -12.69
CA ALA A 44 32.80 24.37 -13.78
C ALA A 44 31.27 24.27 -13.69
N MET A 45 30.73 23.08 -13.38
CA MET A 45 29.28 22.89 -13.21
C MET A 45 28.70 23.63 -11.98
N VAL A 46 29.52 23.87 -10.94
CA VAL A 46 29.11 24.64 -9.74
C VAL A 46 29.19 26.15 -9.98
N SER A 47 30.13 26.61 -10.81
CA SER A 47 30.23 28.01 -11.22
C SER A 47 29.03 28.45 -12.07
N ASP A 48 28.54 27.61 -12.99
CA ASP A 48 27.33 27.88 -13.77
C ASP A 48 26.06 28.02 -12.91
N PHE A 49 26.03 27.36 -11.74
CA PHE A 49 24.92 27.47 -10.79
C PHE A 49 24.92 28.82 -10.04
N LEU A 50 26.08 29.47 -9.86
CA LEU A 50 26.20 30.74 -9.16
C LEU A 50 26.13 31.97 -10.08
N GLU A 51 26.37 31.82 -11.39
CA GLU A 51 26.29 32.93 -12.37
C GLU A 51 24.91 33.11 -13.03
N ILE A 52 23.97 32.17 -12.90
CA ILE A 52 22.58 32.35 -13.37
C ILE A 52 21.69 33.05 -12.31
N GLY A 53 22.28 33.48 -11.20
CA GLY A 53 21.61 34.28 -10.19
C GLY A 53 21.56 35.76 -10.55
N SER A 54 20.65 36.18 -11.45
CA SER A 54 19.96 37.49 -11.45
C SER A 54 19.60 37.98 -12.86
N ALA A 55 18.36 37.72 -13.30
CA ALA A 55 17.56 38.70 -14.03
C ALA A 55 16.09 38.23 -14.12
N GLY A 56 15.21 38.97 -13.44
CA GLY A 56 13.80 39.16 -13.79
C GLY A 56 12.94 37.91 -14.01
N SER A 57 12.27 37.46 -12.96
CA SER A 57 10.96 36.84 -13.11
C SER A 57 10.02 37.51 -12.11
N ASP A 58 9.29 38.48 -12.62
CA ASP A 58 7.92 38.79 -12.25
C ASP A 58 7.21 37.58 -11.64
N SER A 59 6.85 37.77 -10.38
CA SER A 59 6.10 36.90 -9.51
C SER A 59 4.72 36.63 -10.12
N TRP A 60 4.62 35.65 -11.02
CA TRP A 60 3.40 34.89 -11.19
C TRP A 60 3.24 33.96 -10.00
N CYS A 61 2.71 34.52 -8.91
CA CYS A 61 1.98 33.76 -7.91
C CYS A 61 0.75 33.17 -8.61
N SER A 62 0.90 31.98 -9.22
CA SER A 62 -0.26 31.20 -9.65
C SER A 62 -0.96 30.71 -8.38
N SER A 63 -1.90 31.51 -7.91
CA SER A 63 -2.63 31.36 -6.65
C SER A 63 -3.74 30.29 -6.72
N ASP A 64 -3.57 29.25 -7.55
CA ASP A 64 -4.65 28.30 -7.87
C ASP A 64 -4.41 26.89 -7.33
N CYS A 65 -3.23 26.60 -6.78
CA CYS A 65 -2.81 25.28 -6.30
C CYS A 65 -3.55 24.78 -5.04
N ASP A 66 -4.03 25.68 -4.19
CA ASP A 66 -4.65 25.30 -2.91
C ASP A 66 -6.12 24.86 -3.08
N SER A 67 -6.77 25.31 -4.15
CA SER A 67 -8.18 24.99 -4.44
C SER A 67 -8.40 23.48 -4.62
N GLY A 68 -7.50 22.81 -5.32
CA GLY A 68 -7.60 21.38 -5.61
C GLY A 68 -7.50 20.49 -4.36
N PHE A 69 -6.66 20.85 -3.39
CA PHE A 69 -6.55 20.05 -2.16
C PHE A 69 -7.68 20.28 -1.16
N SER A 70 -8.22 21.50 -1.10
CA SER A 70 -9.43 21.76 -0.32
C SER A 70 -10.58 20.88 -0.83
N ASP A 71 -10.78 20.84 -2.16
CA ASP A 71 -11.76 19.96 -2.79
C ASP A 71 -11.52 18.48 -2.48
N LEU A 72 -10.26 18.00 -2.51
CA LEU A 72 -9.94 16.62 -2.14
C LEU A 72 -10.22 16.32 -0.66
N ALA A 73 -9.94 17.25 0.25
CA ALA A 73 -10.25 17.09 1.67
C ALA A 73 -11.77 17.05 1.91
N ASP A 74 -12.53 17.88 1.20
CA ASP A 74 -13.99 17.91 1.26
C ASP A 74 -14.60 16.62 0.72
N ARG A 75 -14.08 16.10 -0.41
CA ARG A 75 -14.44 14.78 -0.94
C ARG A 75 -14.17 13.67 0.06
N ILE A 76 -13.02 13.66 0.75
CA ILE A 76 -12.76 12.68 1.83
C ILE A 76 -13.77 12.80 2.96
N SER A 77 -14.18 14.02 3.32
CA SER A 77 -15.18 14.25 4.37
C SER A 77 -16.51 13.56 4.05
N MET A 78 -16.93 13.59 2.78
CA MET A 78 -18.12 12.85 2.32
C MET A 78 -17.97 11.34 2.53
N TYR A 79 -16.81 10.78 2.18
CA TYR A 79 -16.50 9.36 2.40
C TYR A 79 -16.04 9.04 3.82
N LYS A 80 -16.04 10.00 4.75
CA LYS A 80 -15.83 9.69 6.16
C LYS A 80 -17.12 9.23 6.82
N GLN A 81 -18.25 9.72 6.34
CA GLN A 81 -19.55 9.39 6.90
C GLN A 81 -19.95 7.95 6.51
N PRO A 82 -20.51 7.18 7.46
CA PRO A 82 -20.95 5.81 7.20
C PRO A 82 -22.17 5.81 6.28
N VAL A 83 -22.13 4.94 5.27
CA VAL A 83 -23.10 4.94 4.16
C VAL A 83 -24.43 4.33 4.60
N ASP A 84 -24.38 3.35 5.50
CA ASP A 84 -25.55 2.64 6.01
C ASP A 84 -25.47 2.42 7.53
N GLN A 85 -26.55 1.86 8.11
CA GLN A 85 -26.62 1.59 9.55
C GLN A 85 -25.66 0.47 9.98
N TYR A 86 -25.41 -0.51 9.13
CA TYR A 86 -24.51 -1.62 9.44
C TYR A 86 -23.06 -1.13 9.56
N GLU A 87 -22.61 -0.25 8.67
CA GLU A 87 -21.31 0.40 8.72
C GLU A 87 -21.15 1.22 10.02
N ARG A 88 -22.19 1.96 10.42
CA ARG A 88 -22.21 2.69 11.70
C ARG A 88 -22.02 1.76 12.88
N ASP A 89 -22.83 0.72 12.97
CA ASP A 89 -22.84 -0.22 14.08
C ASP A 89 -21.53 -1.00 14.15
N LEU A 90 -21.06 -1.50 13.00
CA LEU A 90 -19.77 -2.18 12.89
C LEU A 90 -18.62 -1.27 13.31
N THR A 91 -18.62 0.01 12.90
CA THR A 91 -17.61 0.98 13.32
C THR A 91 -17.59 1.16 14.84
N MET A 92 -18.77 1.29 15.46
CA MET A 92 -18.88 1.43 16.92
C MET A 92 -18.40 0.17 17.66
N VAL A 93 -18.79 -1.02 17.16
CA VAL A 93 -18.34 -2.30 17.71
C VAL A 93 -16.82 -2.44 17.60
N VAL A 94 -16.24 -2.21 16.41
CA VAL A 94 -14.79 -2.28 16.20
C VAL A 94 -14.04 -1.35 17.16
N LYS A 95 -14.51 -0.10 17.32
CA LYS A 95 -13.92 0.86 18.27
C LYS A 95 -14.00 0.35 19.70
N SER A 96 -15.15 -0.15 20.14
CA SER A 96 -15.34 -0.71 21.48
C SER A 96 -14.43 -1.91 21.73
N LEU A 97 -14.34 -2.83 20.76
CA LEU A 97 -13.49 -4.02 20.85
C LEU A 97 -12.00 -3.66 20.90
N ILE A 98 -11.54 -2.66 20.13
CA ILE A 98 -10.15 -2.18 20.21
C ILE A 98 -9.80 -1.66 21.60
N LEU A 99 -10.75 -0.98 22.28
CA LEU A 99 -10.54 -0.51 23.65
C LEU A 99 -10.48 -1.67 24.66
N SER A 100 -11.24 -2.75 24.43
CA SER A 100 -11.33 -3.90 25.34
C SER A 100 -10.17 -4.90 25.22
N ILE A 101 -9.43 -4.93 24.09
CA ILE A 101 -8.23 -5.78 23.94
C ILE A 101 -7.22 -5.41 25.04
N SER A 102 -6.86 -6.36 25.90
CA SER A 102 -5.89 -6.09 26.98
C SER A 102 -4.46 -5.98 26.44
N GLU A 103 -3.69 -5.02 26.95
CA GLU A 103 -2.28 -4.81 26.57
C GLU A 103 -1.36 -5.94 27.07
N THR A 104 -1.86 -6.74 28.00
CA THR A 104 -1.19 -7.88 28.65
C THR A 104 -1.62 -9.22 28.09
N SER A 105 -2.65 -9.27 27.23
CA SER A 105 -3.10 -10.55 26.70
C SER A 105 -1.96 -11.22 25.95
N GLN A 106 -1.69 -12.44 26.36
CA GLN A 106 -1.22 -13.47 25.47
C GLN A 106 -2.22 -13.50 24.31
N ILE A 107 -1.98 -12.68 23.29
CA ILE A 107 -2.70 -12.79 22.04
C ILE A 107 -2.42 -14.22 21.59
N GLU A 108 -3.43 -15.09 21.66
CA GLU A 108 -3.29 -16.51 21.29
C GLU A 108 -2.61 -16.56 19.91
N LYS A 109 -1.38 -17.08 19.90
CA LYS A 109 -0.37 -16.65 18.94
C LYS A 109 -0.57 -17.35 17.59
N PRO A 110 -0.70 -16.62 16.47
CA PRO A 110 -0.28 -17.15 15.19
C PRO A 110 1.24 -17.38 15.23
N ASP A 111 1.74 -18.39 14.53
CA ASP A 111 3.14 -18.86 14.51
C ASP A 111 4.20 -17.74 14.37
N ALA A 112 3.83 -16.60 13.78
CA ALA A 112 4.61 -15.38 13.79
C ALA A 112 3.71 -14.13 13.78
N CYS A 113 3.98 -13.19 14.69
CA CYS A 113 3.33 -11.89 14.75
C CYS A 113 3.92 -10.92 13.70
N ILE A 114 3.79 -11.26 12.42
CA ILE A 114 4.24 -10.42 11.31
C ILE A 114 3.17 -9.35 11.07
N ASN A 115 3.56 -8.09 10.91
CA ASN A 115 2.70 -6.99 10.45
C ASN A 115 1.39 -6.75 11.23
N SER A 116 1.40 -6.85 12.56
CA SER A 116 0.21 -6.62 13.42
C SER A 116 -0.89 -7.70 13.34
N SER A 117 -0.58 -8.87 12.75
CA SER A 117 -1.49 -10.02 12.65
C SER A 117 -2.13 -10.43 13.98
N CYS A 118 -1.45 -10.19 15.10
CA CYS A 118 -1.94 -10.45 16.45
C CYS A 118 -3.18 -9.59 16.81
N ILE A 119 -3.14 -8.28 16.52
CA ILE A 119 -4.29 -7.41 16.84
C ILE A 119 -5.46 -7.74 15.92
N ILE A 120 -5.18 -7.96 14.63
CA ILE A 120 -6.18 -8.40 13.67
C ILE A 120 -6.86 -9.68 14.15
N TYR A 121 -6.08 -10.68 14.59
CA TYR A 121 -6.61 -11.94 15.09
C TYR A 121 -7.49 -11.77 16.34
N SER A 122 -7.01 -11.02 17.33
CA SER A 122 -7.80 -10.70 18.53
C SER A 122 -9.11 -10.02 18.16
N LEU A 123 -9.08 -9.09 17.20
CA LEU A 123 -10.26 -8.37 16.76
C LEU A 123 -11.24 -9.30 16.01
N VAL A 124 -10.75 -10.19 15.13
CA VAL A 124 -11.58 -11.20 14.45
C VAL A 124 -12.29 -12.11 15.47
N LYS A 125 -11.56 -12.59 16.49
CA LYS A 125 -12.15 -13.41 17.56
C LYS A 125 -13.25 -12.70 18.33
N LEU A 126 -13.03 -11.43 18.66
CA LEU A 126 -13.99 -10.62 19.39
C LEU A 126 -15.21 -10.29 18.54
N LEU A 127 -15.02 -10.00 17.25
CA LEU A 127 -16.09 -9.80 16.27
C LEU A 127 -16.95 -11.07 16.12
N HIS A 128 -16.31 -12.24 16.01
CA HIS A 128 -17.01 -13.52 15.95
C HIS A 128 -17.81 -13.81 17.22
N SER A 129 -17.24 -13.52 18.39
CA SER A 129 -17.93 -13.61 19.68
C SER A 129 -19.12 -12.63 19.79
N SER A 130 -19.10 -11.57 19.00
CA SER A 130 -20.17 -10.57 18.90
C SER A 130 -21.18 -10.89 17.78
N GLY A 131 -21.05 -12.03 17.09
CA GLY A 131 -22.00 -12.51 16.08
C GLY A 131 -21.72 -12.08 14.64
N TYR A 132 -20.56 -11.49 14.35
CA TYR A 132 -20.17 -11.09 12.99
C TYR A 132 -19.45 -12.21 12.23
N ASP A 133 -19.77 -12.39 10.95
CA ASP A 133 -18.98 -13.21 10.00
C ASP A 133 -17.71 -12.43 9.60
N ALA A 134 -16.73 -12.44 10.49
CA ALA A 134 -15.44 -11.77 10.33
C ALA A 134 -14.33 -12.79 10.05
N ALA A 135 -13.41 -12.46 9.15
CA ALA A 135 -12.22 -13.26 8.90
C ALA A 135 -10.97 -12.39 8.67
N LEU A 136 -9.80 -12.95 8.98
CA LEU A 136 -8.54 -12.38 8.49
C LEU A 136 -8.44 -12.69 6.99
N CYS A 137 -8.33 -11.65 6.17
CA CYS A 137 -8.16 -11.76 4.73
C CYS A 137 -6.70 -11.41 4.39
N LYS A 138 -5.98 -12.36 3.79
CA LYS A 138 -4.61 -12.17 3.30
C LYS A 138 -4.61 -12.07 1.78
N SER A 139 -4.41 -10.87 1.25
CA SER A 139 -4.29 -10.64 -0.19
C SER A 139 -2.83 -10.79 -0.63
N LYS A 140 -2.62 -11.34 -1.82
CA LYS A 140 -1.31 -11.41 -2.47
C LYS A 140 -1.48 -11.08 -3.95
N TRP A 141 -0.65 -10.18 -4.47
CA TRP A 141 -0.64 -9.83 -5.89
C TRP A 141 0.75 -9.97 -6.45
N GLN A 142 0.81 -10.48 -7.69
CA GLN A 142 2.05 -10.70 -8.40
C GLN A 142 2.54 -9.41 -9.07
N VAL A 143 3.81 -9.40 -9.42
CA VAL A 143 4.38 -8.32 -10.25
C VAL A 143 3.62 -8.27 -11.57
N PHE A 144 3.15 -7.09 -11.95
CA PHE A 144 2.47 -6.87 -13.21
C PHE A 144 2.97 -5.59 -13.89
N GLY A 145 3.72 -5.74 -14.98
CA GLY A 145 4.35 -4.61 -15.68
C GLY A 145 5.29 -3.84 -14.74
N LYS A 146 4.94 -2.58 -14.44
CA LYS A 146 5.69 -1.72 -13.50
C LYS A 146 5.20 -1.81 -12.05
N LEU A 147 4.14 -2.57 -11.78
CA LEU A 147 3.59 -2.72 -10.44
C LEU A 147 4.36 -3.81 -9.69
N PRO A 148 5.01 -3.49 -8.57
CA PRO A 148 5.64 -4.50 -7.73
C PRO A 148 4.57 -5.40 -7.11
N GLY A 149 4.92 -6.67 -6.93
CA GLY A 149 4.10 -7.60 -6.15
C GLY A 149 4.14 -7.25 -4.67
N GLY A 150 3.17 -7.78 -3.92
CA GLY A 150 3.07 -7.54 -2.49
C GLY A 150 2.01 -8.41 -1.82
N GLU A 151 1.91 -8.24 -0.52
CA GLU A 151 0.91 -8.89 0.32
C GLU A 151 0.34 -7.89 1.33
N HIS A 152 -0.91 -8.12 1.75
CA HIS A 152 -1.56 -7.31 2.76
C HIS A 152 -2.51 -8.13 3.61
N GLU A 153 -2.66 -7.74 4.86
CA GLU A 153 -3.55 -8.35 5.83
C GLU A 153 -4.56 -7.32 6.31
N PHE A 154 -5.83 -7.67 6.24
CA PHE A 154 -6.95 -6.86 6.73
C PHE A 154 -8.06 -7.79 7.20
N ILE A 155 -9.10 -7.23 7.81
CA ILE A 155 -10.28 -8.00 8.21
C ILE A 155 -11.37 -7.76 7.18
N ASP A 156 -12.04 -8.83 6.75
CA ASP A 156 -13.30 -8.69 6.03
C ASP A 156 -14.46 -9.17 6.88
N VAL A 157 -15.61 -8.52 6.70
CA VAL A 157 -16.87 -8.85 7.36
C VAL A 157 -17.95 -9.00 6.31
N ILE A 158 -18.64 -10.15 6.31
CA ILE A 158 -19.75 -10.40 5.41
C ILE A 158 -21.05 -10.07 6.14
N ALA A 159 -21.77 -9.06 5.65
CA ALA A 159 -23.11 -8.74 6.12
C ALA A 159 -24.12 -9.55 5.32
N HIS A 160 -24.79 -10.49 5.98
CA HIS A 160 -25.87 -11.26 5.36
C HIS A 160 -27.17 -10.46 5.49
N GLU A 161 -27.68 -9.88 4.40
CA GLU A 161 -28.93 -9.13 4.45
C GLU A 161 -30.12 -10.08 4.53
N ASN A 162 -30.91 -9.97 5.61
CA ASN A 162 -32.09 -10.82 5.83
C ASN A 162 -33.26 -10.57 4.86
N LYS A 163 -33.20 -9.55 3.97
CA LYS A 163 -34.37 -9.10 3.19
C LYS A 163 -34.20 -9.12 1.66
N SER A 164 -32.98 -9.04 1.14
CA SER A 164 -32.72 -8.95 -0.32
C SER A 164 -31.94 -10.13 -0.89
N GLY A 165 -31.46 -11.06 -0.04
CA GLY A 165 -30.66 -12.21 -0.48
C GLY A 165 -29.24 -11.84 -0.96
N GLY A 166 -28.84 -10.57 -0.83
CA GLY A 166 -27.48 -10.11 -1.08
C GLY A 166 -26.61 -10.22 0.17
N SER A 167 -25.30 -10.41 -0.06
CA SER A 167 -24.27 -10.27 0.98
C SER A 167 -23.39 -9.08 0.63
N GLU A 168 -23.29 -8.09 1.53
CA GLU A 168 -22.40 -6.95 1.36
C GLU A 168 -21.08 -7.19 2.10
N ARG A 169 -19.95 -6.79 1.49
CA ARG A 169 -18.62 -7.01 2.06
C ARG A 169 -18.05 -5.73 2.63
N TYR A 170 -17.77 -5.74 3.93
CA TYR A 170 -17.09 -4.66 4.63
C TYR A 170 -15.63 -5.00 4.87
N ILE A 171 -14.77 -4.01 4.74
CA ILE A 171 -13.34 -4.07 5.01
C ILE A 171 -13.06 -3.31 6.30
N ILE A 172 -12.25 -3.90 7.17
CA ILE A 172 -11.68 -3.23 8.33
C ILE A 172 -10.15 -3.24 8.20
N ASP A 173 -9.57 -2.06 8.15
CA ASP A 173 -8.12 -1.86 8.13
C ASP A 173 -7.71 -0.98 9.32
N ILE A 174 -7.04 -1.59 10.30
CA ILE A 174 -6.73 -0.94 11.58
C ILE A 174 -5.63 0.10 11.47
N ASP A 175 -4.81 0.11 10.41
CA ASP A 175 -3.72 1.08 10.23
C ASP A 175 -3.82 1.83 8.89
N PHE A 176 -5.06 2.09 8.47
CA PHE A 176 -5.38 2.60 7.14
C PHE A 176 -4.61 3.87 6.77
N ARG A 177 -4.59 4.88 7.65
CA ARG A 177 -3.93 6.16 7.37
C ARG A 177 -2.42 6.02 7.12
N SER A 178 -1.75 5.07 7.78
CA SER A 178 -0.31 4.86 7.62
C SER A 178 0.07 4.50 6.18
N HIS A 179 -0.85 3.84 5.46
CA HIS A 179 -0.63 3.42 4.09
C HIS A 179 -0.45 4.57 3.11
N PHE A 180 -0.73 5.81 3.50
CA PHE A 180 -0.63 6.97 2.62
C PHE A 180 0.43 7.97 3.09
N GLN A 181 1.28 7.64 4.06
CA GLN A 181 2.37 8.54 4.46
C GLN A 181 3.44 8.62 3.36
N ILE A 182 3.83 9.82 2.94
CA ILE A 182 4.90 10.04 1.95
C ILE A 182 6.00 10.92 2.56
N ALA A 183 7.24 10.71 2.11
CA ALA A 183 8.33 11.61 2.46
C ALA A 183 8.13 12.97 1.76
N ARG A 184 8.51 14.05 2.43
CA ARG A 184 8.45 15.43 1.90
C ARG A 184 7.06 15.83 1.41
N ALA A 185 6.00 15.38 2.10
CA ALA A 185 4.63 15.80 1.81
C ALA A 185 4.48 17.33 1.89
N VAL A 186 3.78 17.92 0.91
CA VAL A 186 3.36 19.32 1.00
C VAL A 186 2.30 19.50 2.10
N LYS A 187 2.13 20.74 2.60
CA LYS A 187 1.20 21.02 3.71
C LYS A 187 -0.24 20.59 3.39
N SER A 188 -0.72 20.89 2.18
CA SER A 188 -2.05 20.55 1.73
C SER A 188 -2.30 19.03 1.65
N TYR A 189 -1.29 18.23 1.25
CA TYR A 189 -1.36 16.77 1.33
C TYR A 189 -1.55 16.28 2.78
N ASN A 190 -0.86 16.91 3.74
CA ASN A 190 -1.00 16.54 5.15
C ASN A 190 -2.41 16.84 5.67
N VAL A 191 -3.08 17.89 5.18
CA VAL A 191 -4.49 18.18 5.50
C VAL A 191 -5.37 17.02 5.02
N VAL A 192 -5.26 16.64 3.75
CA VAL A 192 -5.99 15.51 3.14
C VAL A 192 -5.73 14.20 3.90
N LEU A 193 -4.45 13.90 4.19
CA LEU A 193 -4.05 12.71 4.95
C LEU A 193 -4.63 12.70 6.38
N SER A 194 -4.71 13.86 7.04
CA SER A 194 -5.27 13.98 8.39
C SER A 194 -6.78 13.75 8.43
N SER A 195 -7.47 14.03 7.33
CA SER A 195 -8.91 13.81 7.18
C SER A 195 -9.30 12.34 7.05
N LEU A 196 -8.39 11.47 6.58
CA LEU A 196 -8.63 10.03 6.49
C LEU A 196 -8.90 9.41 7.86
N PRO A 197 -9.78 8.40 7.96
CA PRO A 197 -9.93 7.63 9.19
C PRO A 197 -8.62 6.89 9.53
N ALA A 198 -8.25 6.85 10.81
CA ALA A 198 -7.08 6.08 11.27
C ALA A 198 -7.34 4.57 11.13
N ILE A 199 -8.55 4.15 11.49
CA ILE A 199 -9.10 2.80 11.30
C ILE A 199 -10.19 2.91 10.25
N TYR A 200 -10.03 2.25 9.12
CA TYR A 200 -11.06 2.18 8.10
C TYR A 200 -12.06 1.08 8.42
N VAL A 201 -13.35 1.39 8.29
CA VAL A 201 -14.47 0.44 8.31
C VAL A 201 -15.42 0.90 7.21
N GLY A 202 -15.69 0.06 6.21
CA GLY A 202 -16.56 0.43 5.09
C GLY A 202 -16.55 -0.55 3.93
N THR A 203 -17.37 -0.30 2.91
CA THR A 203 -17.49 -1.16 1.73
C THR A 203 -16.30 -1.01 0.78
N LEU A 204 -16.06 -2.02 -0.06
CA LEU A 204 -14.99 -1.98 -1.06
C LEU A 204 -15.15 -0.79 -2.04
N THR A 205 -16.40 -0.49 -2.43
CA THR A 205 -16.73 0.65 -3.28
C THR A 205 -16.27 1.98 -2.68
N LYS A 206 -16.54 2.18 -1.38
CA LYS A 206 -16.12 3.38 -0.66
C LYS A 206 -14.61 3.44 -0.49
N LEU A 207 -13.96 2.30 -0.21
CA LEU A 207 -12.52 2.19 -0.12
C LEU A 207 -11.86 2.65 -1.42
N LYS A 208 -12.32 2.14 -2.56
CA LYS A 208 -11.81 2.49 -3.89
C LYS A 208 -11.81 3.99 -4.16
N GLN A 209 -12.87 4.70 -3.76
CA GLN A 209 -12.94 6.17 -3.90
C GLN A 209 -11.86 6.88 -3.07
N LEU A 210 -11.64 6.44 -1.82
CA LEU A 210 -10.56 6.98 -0.98
C LEU A 210 -9.17 6.69 -1.56
N LEU A 211 -8.95 5.47 -2.09
CA LEU A 211 -7.68 5.10 -2.71
C LEU A 211 -7.37 5.99 -3.92
N GLN A 212 -8.37 6.29 -4.74
CA GLN A 212 -8.21 7.17 -5.91
C GLN A 212 -7.83 8.59 -5.48
N ILE A 213 -8.58 9.18 -4.54
CA ILE A 213 -8.30 10.52 -4.00
C ILE A 213 -6.87 10.60 -3.46
N MET A 214 -6.45 9.61 -2.68
CA MET A 214 -5.13 9.61 -2.07
C MET A 214 -4.00 9.41 -3.09
N ALA A 215 -4.21 8.60 -4.13
CA ALA A 215 -3.24 8.45 -5.21
C ALA A 215 -3.04 9.75 -6.00
N GLU A 216 -4.14 10.46 -6.30
CA GLU A 216 -4.13 11.79 -6.95
C GLU A 216 -3.41 12.82 -6.07
N ALA A 217 -3.78 12.91 -4.79
CA ALA A 217 -3.15 13.81 -3.83
C ALA A 217 -1.65 13.53 -3.67
N ALA A 218 -1.25 12.25 -3.61
CA ALA A 218 0.15 11.86 -3.45
C ALA A 218 0.97 12.20 -4.70
N LYS A 219 0.40 12.00 -5.89
CA LYS A 219 1.03 12.36 -7.15
C LYS A 219 1.32 13.86 -7.20
N TYR A 220 0.30 14.69 -6.94
CA TYR A 220 0.46 16.14 -6.91
C TYR A 220 1.53 16.57 -5.89
N SER A 221 1.46 16.05 -4.66
CA SER A 221 2.43 16.42 -3.61
C SER A 221 3.88 16.10 -3.98
N LEU A 222 4.11 15.00 -4.68
CA LEU A 222 5.46 14.57 -5.06
C LEU A 222 5.97 15.36 -6.28
N GLU A 223 5.10 15.66 -7.24
CA GLU A 223 5.41 16.51 -8.39
C GLU A 223 5.85 17.92 -7.96
N GLN A 224 5.17 18.53 -6.99
CA GLN A 224 5.55 19.84 -6.42
C GLN A 224 6.94 19.86 -5.78
N ASN A 225 7.47 18.69 -5.39
CA ASN A 225 8.81 18.56 -4.81
C ASN A 225 9.83 17.94 -5.79
N SER A 226 9.47 17.82 -7.07
CA SER A 226 10.27 17.13 -8.09
C SER A 226 10.69 15.71 -7.68
N MET A 227 9.85 15.02 -6.92
CA MET A 227 10.07 13.66 -6.45
C MET A 227 9.42 12.65 -7.40
N PRO A 228 10.12 11.57 -7.79
CA PRO A 228 9.51 10.53 -8.60
C PRO A 228 8.29 9.91 -7.93
N PHE A 229 7.22 9.66 -8.69
CA PHE A 229 6.02 9.01 -8.17
C PHE A 229 6.26 7.49 -8.05
N PRO A 230 6.30 6.93 -6.83
CA PRO A 230 6.63 5.53 -6.65
C PRO A 230 5.44 4.63 -7.03
N PRO A 231 5.68 3.45 -7.62
CA PRO A 231 4.61 2.59 -8.12
C PRO A 231 3.67 2.09 -7.01
N TRP A 232 4.17 1.92 -5.76
CA TRP A 232 3.34 1.52 -4.61
C TRP A 232 2.41 2.62 -4.05
N ARG A 233 2.47 3.83 -4.62
CA ARG A 233 1.50 4.91 -4.36
C ARG A 233 0.48 5.07 -5.46
N SER A 234 0.63 4.34 -6.57
CA SER A 234 -0.35 4.35 -7.66
C SER A 234 -1.68 3.78 -7.21
N PHE A 235 -2.76 4.25 -7.83
CA PHE A 235 -4.10 3.75 -7.58
C PHE A 235 -4.20 2.24 -7.84
N SER A 236 -3.61 1.74 -8.93
CA SER A 236 -3.65 0.30 -9.26
C SER A 236 -2.91 -0.58 -8.24
N TYR A 237 -1.79 -0.11 -7.67
CA TYR A 237 -1.13 -0.84 -6.59
C TYR A 237 -1.97 -0.84 -5.31
N LEU A 238 -2.53 0.32 -4.97
CA LEU A 238 -3.41 0.45 -3.80
C LEU A 238 -4.65 -0.43 -3.97
N GLU A 239 -5.32 -0.40 -5.11
CA GLU A 239 -6.48 -1.24 -5.41
C GLU A 239 -6.13 -2.74 -5.27
N ALA A 240 -5.03 -3.19 -5.88
CA ALA A 240 -4.57 -4.57 -5.77
C ALA A 240 -4.38 -5.02 -4.31
N LYS A 241 -4.04 -4.10 -3.40
CA LYS A 241 -3.82 -4.38 -1.99
C LYS A 241 -5.06 -4.91 -1.26
N TRP A 242 -6.26 -4.42 -1.61
CA TRP A 242 -7.52 -4.84 -0.98
C TRP A 242 -8.44 -5.64 -1.91
N GLU A 243 -8.32 -5.48 -3.23
CA GLU A 243 -9.19 -6.15 -4.22
C GLU A 243 -8.63 -7.47 -4.76
N SER A 244 -7.32 -7.73 -4.60
CA SER A 244 -6.77 -9.01 -5.07
C SER A 244 -7.40 -10.20 -4.35
N PRO A 245 -7.48 -11.37 -5.01
CA PRO A 245 -7.94 -12.59 -4.38
C PRO A 245 -7.25 -12.81 -3.03
N CYS A 246 -8.06 -13.04 -1.99
CA CYS A 246 -7.54 -13.22 -0.65
C CYS A 246 -8.02 -14.54 -0.06
N GLN A 247 -7.20 -15.08 0.84
CA GLN A 247 -7.57 -16.23 1.65
C GLN A 247 -8.23 -15.71 2.94
N ARG A 248 -9.48 -16.14 3.19
CA ARG A 248 -10.22 -15.85 4.43
C ARG A 248 -9.91 -16.89 5.49
N PHE A 249 -9.42 -16.44 6.64
CA PHE A 249 -9.11 -17.28 7.80
C PHE A 249 -10.07 -16.94 8.96
N VAL A 250 -11.04 -17.83 9.19
CA VAL A 250 -12.03 -17.73 10.29
C VAL A 250 -11.49 -18.35 11.58
N THR A 251 -10.70 -19.42 11.45
CA THR A 251 -10.07 -20.12 12.57
C THR A 251 -8.57 -20.15 12.33
N LEU A 252 -7.81 -19.36 13.10
CA LEU A 252 -6.35 -19.50 13.12
C LEU A 252 -6.00 -20.42 14.28
N ASN A 253 -5.44 -21.59 13.97
CA ASN A 253 -4.90 -22.50 14.97
C ASN A 253 -3.67 -21.85 15.60
N SER A 254 -3.68 -21.72 16.92
CA SER A 254 -2.57 -21.18 17.70
C SER A 254 -1.52 -22.28 17.90
N ALA A 255 -0.37 -22.17 17.24
CA ALA A 255 0.82 -22.92 17.63
C ALA A 255 1.77 -22.01 18.41
N ALA A 256 2.28 -22.52 19.53
CA ALA A 256 2.98 -21.73 20.54
C ALA A 256 4.39 -21.37 20.05
N SER A 257 4.61 -20.11 19.65
CA SER A 257 5.95 -19.56 19.39
C SER A 257 6.28 -18.40 20.33
N SER A 258 7.55 -18.18 20.64
CA SER A 258 8.03 -17.23 21.66
C SER A 258 8.44 -15.87 21.09
N SER A 259 7.69 -15.27 20.17
CA SER A 259 8.05 -13.95 19.62
C SER A 259 7.72 -12.79 20.58
N SER A 260 8.57 -11.75 20.58
CA SER A 260 8.33 -10.48 21.27
C SER A 260 7.26 -9.65 20.55
N HIS A 261 6.18 -9.27 21.26
CA HIS A 261 5.05 -8.51 20.70
C HIS A 261 5.15 -6.99 20.91
N GLN A 262 6.34 -6.46 21.19
CA GLN A 262 6.51 -5.04 21.55
C GLN A 262 5.93 -4.08 20.50
N HIS A 263 6.08 -4.40 19.21
CA HIS A 263 5.51 -3.62 18.11
C HIS A 263 3.96 -3.60 18.15
N CYS A 264 3.33 -4.76 18.39
CA CYS A 264 1.87 -4.85 18.47
C CYS A 264 1.33 -4.11 19.70
N ILE A 265 2.01 -4.20 20.85
CA ILE A 265 1.59 -3.43 22.04
C ILE A 265 1.66 -1.93 21.73
N GLY A 266 2.72 -1.46 21.07
CA GLY A 266 2.84 -0.08 20.62
C GLY A 266 1.72 0.35 19.66
N LEU A 267 1.42 -0.49 18.66
CA LEU A 267 0.32 -0.24 17.72
C LEU A 267 -1.02 -0.17 18.46
N LEU A 268 -1.31 -1.13 19.34
CA LEU A 268 -2.55 -1.19 20.11
C LEU A 268 -2.74 0.06 20.96
N ARG A 269 -1.70 0.53 21.68
CA ARG A 269 -1.77 1.79 22.44
C ARG A 269 -2.11 2.98 21.55
N ARG A 270 -1.48 3.05 20.38
CA ARG A 270 -1.77 4.11 19.40
C ARG A 270 -3.22 4.03 18.90
N LEU A 271 -3.71 2.84 18.59
CA LEU A 271 -5.11 2.62 18.19
C LEU A 271 -6.09 3.04 19.29
N LYS A 272 -5.84 2.62 20.53
CA LYS A 272 -6.66 3.03 21.68
C LYS A 272 -6.66 4.54 21.89
N SER A 273 -5.52 5.20 21.69
CA SER A 273 -5.44 6.66 21.75
C SER A 273 -6.29 7.34 20.66
N PHE A 274 -6.22 6.87 19.41
CA PHE A 274 -7.07 7.38 18.32
C PHE A 274 -8.55 7.19 18.62
N VAL A 275 -8.95 5.96 18.99
CA VAL A 275 -10.34 5.64 19.31
C VAL A 275 -10.84 6.45 20.51
N GLY A 276 -10.04 6.59 21.56
CA GLY A 276 -10.40 7.38 22.74
C GLY A 276 -10.53 8.89 22.46
N SER A 277 -9.80 9.43 21.48
CA SER A 277 -9.95 10.82 21.06
C SER A 277 -11.25 11.07 20.29
N ASP A 278 -11.71 10.08 19.51
CA ASP A 278 -12.97 10.17 18.77
C ASP A 278 -14.20 10.18 19.70
N PHE A 279 -14.13 9.52 20.87
CA PHE A 279 -15.22 9.51 21.87
C PHE A 279 -15.32 10.78 22.71
N LYS A 280 -14.28 11.63 22.71
CA LYS A 280 -14.25 12.89 23.49
C LYS A 280 -14.74 14.10 22.72
N ARG A 281 -15.04 13.95 21.43
CA ARG A 281 -15.46 15.01 20.52
C ARG A 281 -16.94 14.90 20.23
#